data_AF-A0A954RJX0-F1
#
_entry.id   AF-A0A954RJX0-F1
#
_cell.length_a   1.000
_cell.length_b   1.000
_cell.length_c   1.000
_cell.angle_alpha   90.00
_cell.angle_beta   90.00
_cell.angle_gamma   90.00
#
_symmetry.space_group_name_H-M   'P 1'
#
loop_
_entity.id
_entity.type
_entity.pdbx_description
1 polymer ?
#
loop_
_entity_poly.entity_id
_entity_poly.type
_entity_poly.pdbx_seq_one_letter_code
_entity_poly.pdbx_strand_id
1 'polypeptide(L)' 'MPIPEQVRKNWIEIQKRNEHPVNAIGVKIDGKDEKTLKVWRDEGIDQFVKK' A
#
# COMPACT_ATOMS: atom_id res chain seq x y z
N MET A 1 11.69 10.59 -0.32
CA MET A 1 10.85 11.51 0.46
C MET A 1 9.83 10.67 1.20
N PRO A 2 9.70 10.82 2.53
CA PRO A 2 8.66 10.11 3.28
C PRO A 2 7.28 10.56 2.80
N ILE A 3 6.34 9.64 2.63
CA ILE A 3 4.95 10.01 2.35
C ILE A 3 4.34 10.71 3.56
N PRO A 4 3.41 11.68 3.36
CA PRO A 4 2.72 12.31 4.46
C PRO A 4 2.02 11.27 5.36
N GLU A 5 2.08 11.45 6.68
CA GLU A 5 1.53 10.47 7.63
C GLU A 5 0.03 10.22 7.43
N GLN A 6 -0.73 11.25 7.04
CA GLN A 6 -2.15 11.13 6.70
C GLN A 6 -2.39 10.21 5.51
N VAL A 7 -1.53 10.27 4.48
CA VAL A 7 -1.60 9.38 3.31
C VAL A 7 -1.30 7.96 3.74
N ARG A 8 -0.28 7.74 4.58
CA ARG A 8 0.06 6.42 5.11
C ARG A 8 -1.10 5.81 5.92
N LYS A 9 -1.70 6.58 6.84
CA LYS A 9 -2.87 6.14 7.64
C LYS A 9 -4.04 5.74 6.74
N ASN A 10 -4.36 6.58 5.75
CA ASN A 10 -5.42 6.27 4.79
C ASN A 10 -5.10 5.03 3.96
N TRP A 11 -3.85 4.89 3.50
CA TRP A 11 -3.39 3.75 2.74
C TRP A 11 -3.51 2.44 3.53
N ILE A 12 -3.16 2.42 4.83
CA ILE A 12 -3.35 1.26 5.70
C ILE A 12 -4.83 0.86 5.78
N GLU A 13 -5.73 1.83 5.97
CA GLU A 13 -7.17 1.56 6.07
C GLU A 13 -7.75 1.01 4.76
N ILE A 14 -7.25 1.50 3.62
CA ILE A 14 -7.58 0.97 2.31
C ILE A 14 -7.01 -0.44 2.13
N GLN A 15 -5.75 -0.69 2.51
CA GLN A 15 -5.12 -2.00 2.38
C GLN A 15 -5.85 -3.07 3.21
N LYS A 16 -6.26 -2.77 4.45
CA LYS A 16 -7.00 -3.72 5.31
C LYS A 16 -8.33 -4.19 4.70
N ARG A 17 -8.92 -3.38 3.80
CA ARG A 17 -10.16 -3.71 3.09
C ARG A 17 -9.92 -4.55 1.83
N ASN A 18 -8.68 -4.68 1.38
CA ASN A 18 -8.30 -5.36 0.15
C ASN A 18 -7.38 -6.56 0.44
N GLU A 19 -7.66 -7.69 -0.19
CA GLU A 19 -6.88 -8.93 -0.04
C GLU A 19 -5.62 -8.96 -0.93
N HIS A 20 -5.43 -7.91 -1.74
CA HIS A 20 -4.32 -7.80 -2.67
C HIS A 20 -3.58 -6.47 -2.45
N PRO A 21 -2.32 -6.35 -2.92
CA PRO A 21 -1.57 -5.10 -2.83
C PRO A 21 -2.31 -3.97 -3.55
N VAL A 22 -2.58 -2.88 -2.84
CA VAL A 22 -3.19 -1.67 -3.39
C VAL A 22 -2.31 -0.47 -3.12
N ASN A 23 -2.36 0.54 -3.98
CA ASN A 23 -1.64 1.79 -3.79
C ASN A 23 -2.39 2.75 -2.84
N ALA A 24 -1.84 3.93 -2.58
CA ALA A 24 -2.39 4.92 -1.64
C ALA A 24 -3.80 5.43 -1.98
N ILE A 25 -4.28 5.19 -3.20
CA ILE A 25 -5.62 5.55 -3.67
C ILE A 25 -6.55 4.34 -3.81
N GLY A 26 -6.11 3.14 -3.43
CA GLY A 26 -6.91 1.91 -3.45
C GLY A 26 -7.00 1.21 -4.79
N VAL A 27 -6.12 1.55 -5.74
CA VAL A 27 -5.99 0.82 -6.99
C VAL A 27 -5.01 -0.33 -6.78
N LYS A 28 -5.38 -1.53 -7.24
CA LYS A 28 -4.51 -2.71 -7.22
C LYS A 28 -3.15 -2.38 -7.87
N ILE A 29 -2.07 -2.66 -7.16
CA ILE A 29 -0.72 -2.50 -7.69
C ILE A 29 -0.49 -3.64 -8.66
N ASP A 30 -0.12 -3.32 -9.90
CA ASP A 30 0.27 -4.31 -10.88
C ASP A 30 1.62 -4.94 -10.48
N GLY A 31 1.79 -6.24 -10.73
CA GLY A 31 3.04 -6.95 -10.42
C GLY A 31 4.28 -6.38 -11.12
N LYS A 32 4.08 -5.61 -12.21
CA LYS A 32 5.15 -4.94 -12.97
C LYS A 32 5.48 -3.54 -12.43
N ASP A 33 4.66 -2.99 -11.54
CA ASP A 33 4.92 -1.70 -10.91
C ASP A 33 5.82 -1.86 -9.68
N GLU A 34 7.09 -2.17 -9.95
CA GLU A 34 8.11 -2.44 -8.94
C GLU A 34 8.34 -1.22 -8.02
N LYS A 35 8.17 0.00 -8.54
CA LYS A 35 8.34 1.22 -7.75
C LYS A 35 7.26 1.34 -6.68
N THR A 36 6.00 1.17 -7.08
CA THR A 36 4.88 1.26 -6.14
C THR A 36 4.89 0.10 -5.16
N LEU A 37 5.21 -1.12 -5.61
CA LEU A 37 5.39 -2.28 -4.74
C LEU A 37 6.50 -2.08 -3.72
N LYS A 38 7.62 -1.47 -4.12
CA LYS A 38 8.72 -1.18 -3.21
C LYS A 38 8.31 -0.17 -2.15
N VAL A 39 7.68 0.95 -2.53
CA VAL A 39 7.19 1.95 -1.56
C VAL A 39 6.17 1.32 -0.61
N TRP A 40 5.26 0.49 -1.13
CA TRP A 40 4.27 -0.21 -0.33
C TRP A 40 4.88 -1.12 0.76
N ARG A 41 5.98 -1.82 0.45
CA ARG A 41 6.76 -2.62 1.41
C ARG A 41 7.60 -1.76 2.35
N ASP A 42 8.28 -0.74 1.83
CA ASP A 42 9.14 0.14 2.63
C ASP A 42 8.33 0.90 3.70
N GLU A 43 7.06 1.22 3.40
CA GLU A 43 6.12 1.85 4.32
C GLU A 43 5.42 0.85 5.27
N GLY A 44 5.69 -0.45 5.11
CA GLY A 44 5.15 -1.54 5.93
C GLY A 44 3.65 -1.80 5.71
N ILE A 45 3.10 -1.40 4.56
CA ILE A 45 1.68 -1.55 4.25
C ILE A 45 1.34 -3.02 3.93
N ASP A 46 2.32 -3.80 3.48
CA ASP A 46 2.21 -5.21 3.16
C ASP A 46 1.77 -6.10 4.33
N GLN A 47 2.06 -5.68 5.56
CA GLN A 47 1.66 -6.38 6.78
C GLN A 47 0.14 -6.42 6.99
N PHE A 48 -0.61 -5.55 6.31
CA PHE A 48 -2.06 -5.45 6.44
C PHE A 48 -2.83 -6.22 5.36
N VAL A 49 -2.15 -6.96 4.48
CA VAL A 49 -2.79 -7.90 3.56
C VAL A 49 -3.34 -9.06 4.36
N LYS A 50 -4.64 -9.32 4.23
CA LYS A 50 -5.27 -10.51 4.82
C LYS A 50 -4.72 -11.76 4.11
N LYS A 51 -4.19 -12.71 4.89
CA LYS A 51 -3.79 -14.04 4.42
C LYS A 51 -4.98 -14.97 4.32
#